data_AF-A0A920ERW1-F1
#
_entry.id   AF-A0A920ERW1-F1
#
_cell.length_a   1.000
_cell.length_b   1.000
_cell.length_c   1.000
_cell.angle_alpha   90.00
_cell.angle_beta   90.00
_cell.angle_gamma   90.00
#
_symmetry.space_group_name_H-M   'P 1'
#
loop_
_entity.id
_entity.type
_entity.pdbx_description
1 polymer ?
#
loop_
_entity_poly.entity_id
_entity_poly.type
_entity_poly.pdbx_seq_one_letter_code
_entity_poly.pdbx_strand_id
1 'polypeptide(L)'
;MDASNISMGRLLSYLFEVTERFGMETRTELILLQRTMVVVEGVARSLNPQINIWEVARPIVEGYIKSNLGPAAVLNDLTTTLKVLARFGPRLPSLVEQALIKQSNPEPQIVKRSWNGSLKPFGLGFIFACLAILFYYCAYRLTLIEHT
;
A
#
# COMPACT_ATOMS: atom_id res chain seq x y z
N MET A 1 -39.66 -3.81 3.22
CA MET A 1 -39.08 -2.62 2.57
C MET A 1 -38.18 -3.12 1.46
N ASP A 2 -38.61 -2.91 0.21
CA ASP A 2 -37.98 -3.46 -0.98
C ASP A 2 -36.56 -2.91 -1.19
N ALA A 3 -35.58 -3.80 -1.22
CA ALA A 3 -34.17 -3.49 -1.50
C ALA A 3 -33.93 -3.02 -2.96
N SER A 4 -34.96 -3.04 -3.82
CA SER A 4 -34.89 -2.63 -5.22
C SER A 4 -34.70 -1.13 -5.43
N ASN A 5 -34.98 -0.30 -4.42
CA ASN A 5 -34.85 1.16 -4.50
C ASN A 5 -33.57 1.72 -3.85
N ILE A 6 -32.78 0.87 -3.17
CA ILE A 6 -31.53 1.27 -2.54
C ILE A 6 -30.42 1.08 -3.57
N SER A 7 -30.10 2.15 -4.29
CA SER A 7 -28.93 2.18 -5.18
C SER A 7 -27.66 2.03 -4.35
N MET A 8 -26.94 0.92 -4.54
CA MET A 8 -25.64 0.67 -3.92
C MET A 8 -24.63 1.80 -4.25
N GLY A 9 -24.74 2.40 -5.44
CA GLY A 9 -23.97 3.59 -5.82
C GLY A 9 -24.19 4.78 -4.88
N ARG A 10 -25.43 5.04 -4.43
CA ARG A 10 -25.71 6.14 -3.48
C ARG A 10 -25.14 5.86 -2.08
N LEU A 11 -25.23 4.61 -1.62
CA LEU A 11 -24.63 4.19 -0.35
C LEU A 11 -23.11 4.34 -0.37
N LEU A 12 -22.48 3.94 -1.47
CA LEU A 12 -21.04 4.03 -1.65
C LEU A 12 -20.58 5.50 -1.77
N SER A 13 -21.29 6.33 -2.54
CA SER A 13 -21.05 7.79 -2.61
C SER A 13 -21.17 8.45 -1.23
N TYR A 14 -22.17 8.05 -0.44
CA TYR A 14 -22.36 8.58 0.92
C TYR A 14 -21.20 8.19 1.85
N LEU A 15 -20.71 6.95 1.77
CA LEU A 15 -19.54 6.53 2.55
C LEU A 15 -18.28 7.32 2.15
N PHE A 16 -18.07 7.58 0.86
CA PHE A 16 -16.94 8.40 0.41
C PHE A 16 -17.05 9.86 0.85
N GLU A 17 -18.23 10.45 0.73
CA GLU A 17 -18.50 11.83 1.19
C GLU A 17 -18.20 11.99 2.69
N VAL A 18 -18.62 11.02 3.50
CA VAL A 18 -18.35 11.02 4.94
C VAL A 18 -16.85 10.89 5.22
N THR A 19 -16.14 9.96 4.56
CA THR A 19 -14.69 9.79 4.76
C THR A 19 -13.87 11.00 4.29
N GLU A 20 -14.32 11.71 3.27
CA GLU A 20 -13.69 12.95 2.78
C GLU A 20 -13.89 14.11 3.76
N ARG A 21 -15.10 14.24 4.35
CA ARG A 21 -15.38 15.22 5.40
C ARG A 21 -14.55 15.01 6.67
N PHE A 22 -14.09 13.79 6.94
CA PHE A 22 -13.20 13.47 8.07
C PHE A 22 -11.70 13.55 7.71
N GLY A 23 -11.34 14.00 6.51
CA GLY A 23 -9.94 14.26 6.14
C GLY A 23 -9.08 13.00 5.98
N MET A 24 -9.69 11.86 5.65
CA MET A 24 -8.93 10.66 5.29
C MET A 24 -8.21 10.89 3.96
N GLU A 25 -6.89 10.67 3.90
CA GLU A 25 -6.08 10.69 2.67
C GLU A 25 -6.79 9.89 1.56
N THR A 26 -7.26 10.57 0.52
CA THR A 26 -8.08 9.97 -0.54
C THR A 26 -7.24 9.02 -1.38
N ARG A 27 -7.29 7.72 -1.06
CA ARG A 27 -6.57 6.67 -1.80
C ARG A 27 -7.14 6.54 -3.23
N THR A 28 -6.38 6.98 -4.23
CA THR A 28 -6.76 7.03 -5.66
C THR A 28 -7.18 5.67 -6.24
N GLU A 29 -6.68 4.57 -5.70
CA GLU A 29 -7.01 3.19 -6.07
C GLU A 29 -8.51 2.89 -5.89
N LEU A 30 -9.15 3.50 -4.89
CA LEU A 30 -10.59 3.32 -4.64
C LEU A 30 -11.44 4.03 -5.70
N ILE A 31 -10.97 5.16 -6.24
CA ILE A 31 -11.67 5.92 -7.29
C ILE A 31 -11.67 5.14 -8.61
N LEU A 32 -10.56 4.44 -8.92
CA LEU A 32 -10.45 3.65 -10.14
C LEU A 32 -11.40 2.44 -10.12
N LEU A 33 -11.49 1.76 -8.97
CA LEU A 33 -12.41 0.64 -8.76
C LEU A 33 -13.88 1.09 -8.83
N GLN A 34 -14.19 2.27 -8.30
CA GLN A 34 -15.53 2.85 -8.42
C GLN A 34 -15.90 3.16 -9.87
N ARG A 35 -14.98 3.70 -10.68
CA ARG A 35 -15.23 3.96 -12.10
C ARG A 35 -15.57 2.67 -12.85
N THR A 36 -14.80 1.60 -12.64
CA THR A 36 -15.07 0.32 -13.33
C THR A 36 -16.40 -0.29 -12.87
N MET A 37 -16.71 -0.24 -11.58
CA MET A 37 -17.98 -0.72 -11.04
C MET A 37 -19.18 0.04 -11.63
N VAL A 38 -19.13 1.38 -11.66
CA VAL A 38 -20.21 2.22 -12.21
C VAL A 38 -20.39 1.99 -13.71
N VAL A 39 -19.30 1.83 -14.47
CA VAL A 39 -19.39 1.52 -15.90
C VAL A 39 -20.03 0.15 -16.13
N VAL A 40 -19.62 -0.88 -15.37
CA VAL A 40 -20.21 -2.22 -15.47
C VAL A 40 -21.68 -2.21 -15.09
N GLU A 41 -22.07 -1.47 -14.04
CA GLU A 41 -23.48 -1.29 -13.65
C GLU A 41 -24.29 -0.59 -14.75
N GLY A 42 -23.74 0.46 -15.36
CA GLY A 42 -24.38 1.19 -16.46
C GLY A 42 -24.61 0.31 -17.69
N VAL A 43 -23.64 -0.52 -18.06
CA VAL A 43 -23.77 -1.48 -19.17
C VAL A 43 -24.79 -2.58 -18.85
N ALA A 44 -24.78 -3.12 -17.63
CA ALA A 44 -25.75 -4.14 -17.24
C ALA A 44 -27.19 -3.61 -17.27
N ARG A 45 -27.41 -2.38 -16.77
CA ARG A 45 -28.74 -1.75 -16.76
C ARG A 45 -29.20 -1.27 -18.14
N SER A 46 -28.30 -0.95 -19.06
CA SER A 46 -28.70 -0.62 -20.44
C SER A 46 -29.25 -1.83 -21.19
N LEU A 47 -28.80 -3.03 -20.84
CA LEU A 47 -29.29 -4.31 -21.39
C LEU A 47 -30.56 -4.79 -20.69
N ASN A 48 -30.63 -4.69 -19.36
CA ASN A 48 -31.81 -5.03 -18.57
C ASN A 48 -32.02 -3.99 -17.45
N PRO A 49 -33.02 -3.09 -17.57
CA PRO A 49 -33.26 -2.02 -16.61
C PRO A 49 -33.57 -2.49 -15.18
N GLN A 50 -34.05 -3.72 -15.00
CA GLN A 50 -34.43 -4.29 -13.70
C GLN A 50 -33.37 -5.24 -13.12
N ILE A 51 -32.16 -5.28 -13.70
CA ILE A 51 -31.11 -6.18 -13.24
C ILE A 51 -30.57 -5.79 -11.85
N ASN A 52 -30.48 -6.78 -10.96
CA ASN A 52 -29.87 -6.64 -9.64
C ASN A 52 -28.45 -7.23 -9.64
N ILE A 53 -27.43 -6.38 -9.59
CA ILE A 53 -26.01 -6.79 -9.64
C ILE A 53 -25.64 -7.73 -8.49
N TRP A 54 -26.24 -7.54 -7.31
CA TRP A 54 -25.96 -8.39 -6.15
C TRP A 54 -26.41 -9.83 -6.37
N GLU A 55 -27.59 -10.03 -6.97
CA GLU A 55 -28.10 -11.36 -7.27
C GLU A 55 -27.25 -12.07 -8.32
N VAL A 56 -26.82 -11.33 -9.34
CA VAL A 56 -25.95 -11.85 -10.40
C VAL A 56 -24.55 -12.19 -9.87
N ALA A 57 -24.00 -11.37 -8.97
CA ALA A 57 -22.67 -11.57 -8.41
C ALA A 57 -22.61 -12.66 -7.32
N ARG A 58 -23.74 -12.95 -6.65
CA ARG A 58 -23.81 -13.91 -5.52
C ARG A 58 -23.15 -15.27 -5.79
N PRO A 59 -23.48 -16.02 -6.86
CA PRO A 59 -22.91 -17.36 -7.06
C PRO A 59 -21.38 -17.33 -7.29
N ILE A 60 -20.87 -16.26 -7.91
CA ILE A 60 -19.43 -16.09 -8.15
C ILE A 60 -18.70 -15.85 -6.83
N VAL A 61 -19.25 -14.95 -6.00
CA VAL A 61 -18.69 -14.63 -4.68
C VAL A 61 -18.77 -15.83 -3.74
N GLU A 62 -19.90 -16.54 -3.71
CA GLU A 62 -20.09 -17.74 -2.89
C GLU A 62 -19.13 -18.86 -3.29
N GLY A 63 -18.95 -19.09 -4.60
CA GLY A 63 -17.96 -20.02 -5.13
C GLY A 63 -16.54 -19.65 -4.68
N TYR A 64 -16.15 -18.38 -4.84
CA TYR A 64 -14.83 -17.91 -4.44
C TYR A 64 -14.58 -18.04 -2.94
N ILE A 65 -15.56 -17.66 -2.11
CA ILE A 65 -15.47 -17.81 -0.65
C ILE A 65 -15.31 -19.28 -0.30
N LYS A 66 -16.12 -20.17 -0.87
CA LYS A 66 -16.06 -21.60 -0.57
C LYS A 66 -14.72 -22.22 -0.97
N SER A 67 -14.12 -21.79 -2.09
CA SER A 67 -12.86 -22.34 -2.59
C SER A 67 -11.60 -21.73 -1.95
N ASN A 68 -11.61 -20.45 -1.58
CA ASN A 68 -10.40 -19.74 -1.13
C ASN A 68 -10.45 -19.33 0.36
N LEU A 69 -11.64 -19.16 0.93
CA LEU A 69 -11.83 -18.73 2.33
C LEU A 69 -12.59 -19.78 3.15
N GLY A 70 -12.95 -20.91 2.54
CA GLY A 70 -13.69 -21.99 3.19
C GLY A 70 -12.83 -22.81 4.14
N PRO A 71 -13.45 -23.62 5.02
CA PRO A 71 -12.72 -24.44 6.01
C PRO A 71 -11.75 -25.43 5.35
N ALA A 72 -12.09 -25.94 4.16
CA ALA A 72 -11.20 -26.81 3.38
C ALA A 72 -9.96 -26.08 2.86
N ALA A 73 -10.09 -24.82 2.45
CA ALA A 73 -8.96 -23.99 2.01
C ALA A 73 -8.02 -23.70 3.19
N VAL A 74 -8.59 -23.30 4.33
CA VAL A 74 -7.83 -23.06 5.57
C VAL A 74 -7.09 -24.32 6.03
N LEU A 75 -7.72 -25.49 5.96
CA LEU A 75 -7.06 -26.77 6.27
C LEU A 75 -5.91 -27.08 5.30
N ASN A 76 -6.10 -26.87 4.00
CA ASN A 76 -5.04 -27.05 3.01
C ASN A 76 -3.87 -26.08 3.21
N ASP A 77 -4.15 -24.81 3.52
CA ASP A 77 -3.13 -23.81 3.80
C ASP A 77 -2.37 -24.14 5.08
N LEU A 78 -3.06 -24.61 6.12
CA LEU A 78 -2.44 -25.04 7.37
C LEU A 78 -1.56 -26.27 7.17
N THR A 79 -2.02 -27.28 6.44
CA THR A 79 -1.20 -28.48 6.13
C THR A 79 0.01 -28.13 5.28
N THR A 80 -0.13 -27.23 4.31
CA THR A 80 0.97 -26.74 3.48
C THR A 80 1.99 -25.99 4.34
N THR A 81 1.52 -25.11 5.22
CA THR A 81 2.35 -24.36 6.18
C THR A 81 3.06 -25.31 7.14
N LEU A 82 2.36 -26.28 7.71
CA LEU A 82 2.94 -27.30 8.60
C LEU A 82 3.98 -28.16 7.89
N LYS A 83 3.77 -28.52 6.62
CA LYS A 83 4.72 -29.30 5.82
C LYS A 83 6.00 -28.51 5.53
N VAL A 84 5.85 -27.23 5.19
CA VAL A 84 6.96 -26.29 5.05
C VAL A 84 7.69 -26.15 6.39
N LEU A 85 6.96 -25.90 7.47
CA LEU A 85 7.52 -25.74 8.80
C LEU A 85 8.20 -27.01 9.30
N ALA A 86 7.67 -28.21 9.03
CA ALA A 86 8.30 -29.47 9.37
C ALA A 86 9.60 -29.72 8.57
N ARG A 87 9.64 -29.26 7.31
CA ARG A 87 10.84 -29.35 6.47
C ARG A 87 11.96 -28.42 6.97
N PHE A 88 11.61 -27.24 7.49
CA PHE A 88 12.57 -26.28 8.06
C PHE A 88 12.75 -26.40 9.58
N GLY A 89 11.87 -27.15 10.23
CA GLY A 89 11.73 -27.32 11.68
C GLY A 89 13.00 -27.75 12.38
N PRO A 90 13.80 -28.71 11.85
CA PRO A 90 15.06 -29.09 12.47
C PRO A 90 16.10 -27.96 12.53
N ARG A 91 15.98 -26.93 11.68
CA ARG A 91 16.91 -25.80 11.59
C ARG A 91 16.38 -24.52 12.27
N LEU A 92 15.09 -24.46 12.57
CA LEU A 92 14.50 -23.34 13.31
C LEU A 92 15.08 -23.15 14.72
N PRO A 93 15.28 -24.17 15.57
CA PRO A 93 15.82 -23.95 16.91
C PRO A 93 17.22 -23.35 16.85
N SER A 94 18.08 -23.78 15.93
CA SER A 94 19.41 -23.21 15.75
C SER A 94 19.38 -21.76 15.24
N LEU A 95 18.39 -21.37 14.42
CA LEU A 95 18.25 -19.99 13.94
C LEU A 95 17.71 -19.06 15.03
N VAL A 96 16.76 -19.54 15.83
CA VAL A 96 16.24 -18.81 17.01
C VAL A 96 17.34 -18.67 18.05
N GLU A 97 18.11 -19.72 18.32
CA GLU A 97 19.25 -19.68 19.24
C GLU A 97 20.34 -18.71 18.76
N GLN A 98 20.69 -18.72 17.48
CA GLN A 98 21.65 -17.74 16.92
C GLN A 98 21.13 -16.29 16.98
N ALA A 99 19.83 -16.07 16.73
CA ALA A 99 19.23 -14.75 16.85
C ALA A 99 19.18 -14.26 18.30
N LEU A 100 18.85 -15.16 19.24
CA LEU A 100 18.81 -14.89 20.66
C LEU A 100 20.21 -14.62 21.21
N ILE A 101 21.22 -15.40 20.80
CA ILE A 101 22.63 -15.20 21.18
C ILE A 101 23.15 -13.87 20.63
N LYS A 102 22.82 -13.49 19.39
CA LYS A 102 23.19 -12.17 18.84
C LYS A 102 22.54 -11.01 19.57
N GLN A 103 21.34 -11.22 20.13
CA GLN A 103 20.62 -10.21 20.89
C GLN A 103 21.07 -10.16 22.36
N SER A 104 21.41 -11.31 22.96
CA SER A 104 21.83 -11.42 24.35
C SER A 104 23.31 -11.10 24.55
N ASN A 105 24.14 -11.44 23.57
CA ASN A 105 25.51 -10.97 23.45
C ASN A 105 25.56 -9.96 22.30
N PRO A 106 25.34 -8.66 22.55
CA PRO A 106 25.84 -7.66 21.62
C PRO A 106 27.36 -7.87 21.54
N GLU A 107 27.79 -8.57 20.49
CA GLU A 107 29.21 -8.79 20.19
C GLU A 107 29.90 -7.42 20.30
N PRO A 108 30.95 -7.27 21.13
CA PRO A 108 31.61 -6.00 21.29
C PRO A 108 32.06 -5.56 19.89
N GLN A 109 31.44 -4.48 19.40
CA GLN A 109 31.69 -3.97 18.07
C GLN A 109 33.17 -3.58 18.02
N ILE A 110 34.01 -4.44 17.42
CA ILE A 110 35.38 -4.07 17.09
C ILE A 110 35.24 -3.03 15.98
N VAL A 111 35.25 -1.76 16.39
CA VAL A 111 35.30 -0.62 15.48
C VAL A 111 36.54 -0.83 14.63
N LYS A 112 36.36 -1.32 13.39
CA LYS A 112 37.40 -1.22 12.37
C LYS A 112 37.59 0.26 12.15
N ARG A 113 38.60 0.82 12.83
CA ARG A 113 39.07 2.18 12.69
C ARG A 113 39.62 2.32 11.28
N SER A 114 38.73 2.58 10.33
CA SER A 114 39.07 2.92 8.96
C SER A 114 39.75 4.27 8.99
N TRP A 115 41.08 4.21 9.00
CA TRP A 115 41.96 5.33 8.77
C TRP A 115 41.70 5.84 7.35
N ASN A 116 40.82 6.84 7.22
CA ASN A 116 40.70 7.62 5.99
C ASN A 116 40.84 9.10 6.34
N GLY A 117 41.90 9.68 5.79
CA GLY A 117 42.36 11.04 6.03
C GLY A 117 41.26 12.08 5.87
N SER A 118 41.38 13.09 6.71
CA SER A 118 40.58 14.32 6.69
C SER A 118 40.58 14.95 5.30
N LEU A 119 39.52 14.70 4.54
CA LEU A 119 39.17 15.43 3.31
C LEU A 119 37.85 16.21 3.52
N LYS A 120 37.58 16.66 4.76
CA LYS A 120 36.29 17.22 5.16
C LYS A 120 36.05 18.74 4.97
N PRO A 121 36.97 19.61 4.50
CA PRO A 121 36.55 20.98 4.20
C PRO A 121 36.14 21.24 2.74
N PHE A 122 36.35 20.31 1.79
CA PHE A 122 36.07 20.62 0.37
C PHE A 122 34.57 20.58 0.01
N GLY A 123 33.78 19.73 0.67
CA GLY A 123 32.35 19.60 0.36
C GLY A 123 31.50 20.80 0.79
N LEU A 124 31.89 21.48 1.88
CA LEU A 124 31.11 22.59 2.44
C LEU A 124 31.15 23.84 1.54
N GLY A 125 32.29 24.09 0.90
CA GLY A 125 32.45 25.18 -0.07
C GLY A 125 31.61 24.98 -1.33
N PHE A 126 31.51 23.73 -1.82
CA PHE A 126 30.70 23.42 -3.01
C PHE A 126 29.20 23.63 -2.76
N ILE A 127 28.71 23.22 -1.58
CA ILE A 127 27.30 23.41 -1.21
C ILE A 127 26.95 24.90 -1.10
N PHE A 128 27.85 25.71 -0.52
CA PHE A 128 27.62 27.16 -0.40
C PHE A 128 27.60 27.86 -1.78
N ALA A 129 28.51 27.47 -2.69
CA ALA A 129 28.54 28.00 -4.05
C ALA A 129 27.27 27.64 -4.84
N CYS A 130 26.79 26.41 -4.75
CA CYS A 130 25.55 25.98 -5.41
C CYS A 130 24.31 26.71 -4.87
N LEU A 131 24.22 26.92 -3.55
CA LEU A 131 23.11 27.67 -2.94
C LEU A 131 23.09 29.13 -3.38
N ALA A 132 24.27 29.78 -3.46
CA ALA A 132 24.37 31.17 -3.93
C ALA A 132 23.93 31.32 -5.40
N ILE A 133 24.30 30.38 -6.27
CA ILE A 133 23.89 30.37 -7.68
C ILE A 133 22.37 30.17 -7.80
N LEU A 134 21.80 29.22 -7.05
CA LEU A 134 20.35 28.98 -7.03
C LEU A 134 19.56 30.19 -6.55
N PHE A 135 20.05 30.87 -5.50
CA PHE A 135 19.43 32.08 -4.98
C PHE A 135 19.48 33.21 -6.02
N TYR A 136 20.61 33.42 -6.69
CA TYR A 136 20.74 34.43 -7.75
C TYR A 136 19.80 34.14 -8.94
N TYR A 137 19.72 32.88 -9.37
CA TYR A 137 18.79 32.47 -10.43
C TYR A 137 17.32 32.65 -10.03
N CYS A 138 16.97 32.34 -8.78
CA CYS A 138 15.62 32.53 -8.25
C CYS A 138 15.25 34.02 -8.20
N ALA A 139 16.15 34.86 -7.68
CA ALA A 139 15.95 36.31 -7.64
C ALA A 139 15.82 36.91 -9.05
N TYR A 140 16.69 36.51 -9.98
CA TYR A 140 16.62 36.97 -11.37
C TYR A 140 15.31 36.57 -12.05
N ARG A 141 14.83 35.33 -11.82
CA ARG A 141 13.53 34.85 -12.31
C ARG A 141 12.35 35.61 -11.69
N LEU A 142 12.42 35.93 -10.39
CA LEU A 142 11.37 36.64 -9.68
C LEU A 142 11.26 38.09 -10.16
N THR A 143 12.39 38.78 -10.37
CA THR A 143 12.44 40.13 -10.96
C THR A 143 11.98 40.15 -12.43
N LEU A 144 12.21 39.08 -13.20
CA LEU A 144 11.77 38.99 -14.59
C LEU A 144 10.25 38.74 -14.72
N ILE A 145 9.61 38.19 -13.69
CA ILE A 145 8.14 38.00 -13.62
C ILE A 145 7.42 39.30 -13.21
N GLU A 146 8.07 40.20 -12.47
CA GLU A 146 7.47 41.44 -11.98
C GLU A 146 7.46 42.59 -13.02
N HIS A 147 8.15 42.42 -14.15
CA HIS A 147 8.21 43.39 -15.26
C HIS A 147 7.41 42.98 -16.52
N THR A 148 6.58 41.93 -16.43
CA THR A 148 5.62 41.51 -17.48
C THR A 148 4.20 41.60 -16.93
#